data_AF-A0AAX3LJT1-F1
#
_entry.id   AF-A0AAX3LJT1-F1
#
_cell.length_a   1.000
_cell.length_b   1.000
_cell.length_c   1.000
_cell.angle_alpha   90.00
_cell.angle_beta   90.00
_cell.angle_gamma   90.00
#
_symmetry.space_group_name_H-M   'P 1'
#
loop_
_entity.id
_entity.type
_entity.pdbx_description
1 polymer ?
#
loop_
_entity_poly.entity_id
_entity_poly.type
_entity_poly.pdbx_seq_one_letter_code
_entity_poly.pdbx_strand_id
1 'polypeptide(L)'
;MGAAYFYHLTQRPLVETLTMLLEKSLANGWRVALRGTDRAGLQALDRALWTYADDSFLPHGMAGGPQDADQPVLLTLEDGAPNRADCLMTVHGADVTAAEVAAHQRVCVLFDEHDPVALDQARGLWKRLKSDGASAQYWSEESGRWEKKAET
;
A
#
# COMPACT_ATOMS: atom_id res chain seq x y z
N MET A 1 5.70 -8.04 15.54
CA MET A 1 6.48 -6.92 14.98
C MET A 1 6.17 -6.89 13.50
N GLY A 2 5.69 -5.75 12.98
CA GLY A 2 5.33 -5.64 11.57
C GLY A 2 6.54 -5.72 10.64
N ALA A 3 6.29 -5.88 9.35
CA ALA A 3 7.32 -5.83 8.33
C ALA A 3 6.82 -5.06 7.11
N ALA A 4 7.75 -4.41 6.40
CA ALA A 4 7.49 -3.73 5.14
C ALA A 4 7.62 -4.71 3.97
N TYR A 5 6.59 -4.80 3.14
CA TYR A 5 6.51 -5.64 1.96
C TYR A 5 6.56 -4.75 0.73
N PHE A 6 7.69 -4.80 0.03
CA PHE A 6 7.92 -4.07 -1.20
C PHE A 6 7.41 -4.91 -2.38
N TYR A 7 6.29 -4.51 -2.96
CA TYR A 7 5.67 -5.15 -4.11
C TYR A 7 6.07 -4.43 -5.38
N HIS A 8 6.90 -5.09 -6.17
CA HIS A 8 7.34 -4.62 -7.47
C HIS A 8 6.45 -5.16 -8.57
N LEU A 9 5.68 -4.25 -9.16
CA LEU A 9 4.71 -4.51 -10.22
C LEU A 9 5.46 -4.56 -11.57
N THR A 10 5.70 -5.77 -12.06
CA THR A 10 6.37 -6.01 -13.35
C THR A 10 5.42 -6.49 -14.44
N GLN A 11 4.23 -6.96 -14.06
CA GLN A 11 3.25 -7.60 -14.96
C GLN A 11 1.85 -7.01 -14.73
N ARG A 12 1.33 -7.13 -13.50
CA ARG A 12 0.00 -6.62 -13.14
C ARG A 12 -0.02 -5.11 -12.93
N PRO A 13 -1.08 -4.42 -13.39
CA PRO A 13 -1.30 -3.02 -13.05
C PRO A 13 -1.44 -2.78 -11.55
N LEU A 14 -1.18 -1.55 -11.13
CA LEU A 14 -1.32 -1.11 -9.74
C LEU A 14 -2.72 -1.42 -9.18
N VAL A 15 -3.78 -1.04 -9.89
CA VAL A 15 -5.16 -1.20 -9.41
C VAL A 15 -5.49 -2.67 -9.15
N GLU A 16 -5.12 -3.57 -10.06
CA GLU A 16 -5.35 -5.02 -9.89
C GLU A 16 -4.64 -5.56 -8.64
N THR A 17 -3.35 -5.27 -8.50
CA THR A 17 -2.59 -5.75 -7.34
C THR A 17 -3.12 -5.15 -6.04
N LEU A 18 -3.44 -3.85 -6.06
CA LEU A 18 -3.95 -3.14 -4.90
C LEU A 18 -5.30 -3.71 -4.46
N THR A 19 -6.25 -3.92 -5.39
CA THR A 19 -7.54 -4.56 -5.07
C THR A 19 -7.34 -5.92 -4.42
N MET A 20 -6.48 -6.77 -5.00
CA MET A 20 -6.18 -8.09 -4.43
C MET A 20 -5.64 -8.00 -3.00
N LEU A 21 -4.73 -7.06 -2.72
CA LEU A 21 -4.15 -6.89 -1.38
C LEU A 21 -5.17 -6.31 -0.39
N LEU A 22 -6.01 -5.39 -0.82
CA LEU A 22 -7.06 -4.79 -0.01
C LEU A 22 -8.11 -5.83 0.37
N GLU A 23 -8.62 -6.62 -0.59
CA GLU A 23 -9.56 -7.71 -0.33
C GLU A 23 -8.99 -8.74 0.64
N LYS A 24 -7.72 -9.15 0.46
CA LYS A 24 -7.04 -10.07 1.39
C LYS A 24 -6.90 -9.47 2.79
N SER A 25 -6.66 -8.17 2.91
CA SER A 25 -6.56 -7.50 4.21
C SER A 25 -7.92 -7.48 4.90
N LEU A 26 -8.98 -7.09 4.19
CA LEU A 26 -10.35 -7.10 4.71
C LEU A 26 -10.82 -8.51 5.10
N ALA A 27 -10.48 -9.54 4.30
CA ALA A 27 -10.79 -10.93 4.61
C ALA A 27 -10.10 -11.44 5.90
N ASN A 28 -8.96 -10.85 6.27
CA ASN A 28 -8.29 -11.10 7.56
C ASN A 28 -8.87 -10.25 8.71
N GLY A 29 -9.93 -9.48 8.46
CA GLY A 29 -10.53 -8.56 9.43
C GLY A 29 -9.72 -7.28 9.67
N TRP A 30 -8.75 -6.97 8.81
CA TRP A 30 -7.88 -5.80 8.97
C TRP A 30 -8.48 -4.55 8.35
N ARG A 31 -8.21 -3.41 8.97
CA ARG A 31 -8.43 -2.09 8.38
C ARG A 31 -7.18 -1.62 7.64
N VAL A 32 -7.37 -0.86 6.57
CA VAL A 32 -6.26 -0.40 5.72
C VAL A 32 -6.25 1.13 5.60
N ALA A 33 -5.07 1.72 5.75
CA ALA A 33 -4.79 3.07 5.31
C ALA A 33 -4.06 2.99 3.97
N LEU A 34 -4.61 3.60 2.93
CA LEU A 34 -4.02 3.68 1.60
C LEU A 34 -3.46 5.09 1.39
N ARG A 35 -2.14 5.24 1.53
CA ARG A 35 -1.46 6.53 1.40
C ARG A 35 -0.94 6.76 -0.01
N GLY A 36 -1.31 7.88 -0.59
CA GLY A 36 -0.75 8.41 -1.83
C GLY A 36 -0.03 9.74 -1.62
N THR A 37 0.50 10.32 -2.69
CA THR A 37 1.27 11.59 -2.65
C THR A 37 0.50 12.80 -3.17
N ASP A 38 -0.54 12.59 -3.98
CA ASP A 38 -1.34 13.67 -4.53
C ASP A 38 -2.84 13.36 -4.57
N ARG A 39 -3.67 14.40 -4.41
CA ARG A 39 -5.13 14.23 -4.31
C ARG A 39 -5.77 13.75 -5.59
N ALA A 40 -5.26 14.19 -6.75
CA ALA A 40 -5.85 13.85 -8.05
C ALA A 40 -5.61 12.37 -8.39
N GLY A 41 -4.40 11.87 -8.12
CA GLY A 41 -4.02 10.47 -8.23
C GLY A 41 -4.84 9.58 -7.30
N LEU A 42 -5.03 9.97 -6.04
CA LEU A 42 -5.89 9.21 -5.13
C LEU A 42 -7.36 9.22 -5.55
N GLN A 43 -7.90 10.34 -6.06
CA GLN A 43 -9.26 10.37 -6.58
C GLN A 43 -9.43 9.51 -7.84
N ALA A 44 -8.39 9.42 -8.68
CA ALA A 44 -8.41 8.50 -9.82
C ALA A 44 -8.38 7.04 -9.35
N LEU A 45 -7.59 6.74 -8.32
CA LEU A 45 -7.50 5.42 -7.70
C LEU A 45 -8.82 5.01 -7.04
N ASP A 46 -9.44 5.90 -6.26
CA ASP A 46 -10.78 5.73 -5.66
C ASP A 46 -11.81 5.30 -6.70
N ARG A 47 -11.92 6.06 -7.82
CA ARG A 47 -12.83 5.69 -8.91
C ARG A 47 -12.49 4.33 -9.52
N ALA A 48 -11.20 4.05 -9.75
CA ALA A 48 -10.77 2.80 -10.37
C ALA A 48 -11.05 1.58 -9.47
N LEU A 49 -10.90 1.71 -8.15
CA LEU A 49 -11.20 0.67 -7.18
C LEU A 49 -12.70 0.34 -7.15
N TRP A 50 -13.57 1.35 -7.30
CA TRP A 50 -15.03 1.13 -7.40
C TRP A 50 -15.47 0.42 -8.68
N THR A 51 -14.76 0.62 -9.79
CA THR A 51 -15.14 0.07 -11.10
C THR A 51 -14.30 -1.13 -11.52
N TYR A 52 -13.49 -1.68 -10.61
CA TYR A 52 -12.52 -2.73 -10.95
C TYR A 52 -13.18 -4.04 -11.39
N ALA A 53 -14.28 -4.43 -10.73
CA ALA A 53 -15.09 -5.57 -11.13
C ALA A 53 -16.56 -5.30 -10.77
N ASP A 54 -17.47 -5.64 -11.69
CA ASP A 54 -18.92 -5.37 -11.54
C ASP A 54 -19.55 -6.05 -10.30
N ASP A 55 -18.91 -7.10 -9.77
CA ASP A 55 -19.35 -7.89 -8.62
C ASP A 55 -18.43 -7.76 -7.38
N SER A 56 -17.39 -6.93 -7.42
CA SER A 56 -16.54 -6.66 -6.25
C SER A 56 -17.09 -5.48 -5.43
N PHE A 57 -17.24 -5.69 -4.13
CA PHE A 57 -17.55 -4.61 -3.19
C PHE A 57 -16.36 -4.38 -2.26
N LEU A 58 -15.61 -3.32 -2.55
CA LEU A 58 -14.49 -2.89 -1.73
C LEU A 58 -14.89 -1.64 -0.94
N PRO A 59 -15.31 -1.75 0.34
CA PRO A 59 -15.76 -0.60 1.12
C PRO A 59 -14.58 0.32 1.45
N HIS A 60 -14.47 1.42 0.71
CA HIS A 60 -13.42 2.42 0.89
C HIS A 60 -13.97 3.85 0.80
N GLY A 61 -13.19 4.80 1.31
CA GLY A 61 -13.49 6.23 1.20
C GLY A 61 -12.24 7.09 1.20
N MET A 62 -12.38 8.29 0.63
CA MET A 62 -11.36 9.34 0.68
C MET A 62 -11.43 10.11 1.99
N ALA A 63 -10.27 10.36 2.60
CA ALA A 63 -10.17 11.17 3.80
C ALA A 63 -10.61 12.63 3.59
N GLY A 64 -11.12 13.22 4.67
CA GLY A 64 -11.69 14.57 4.74
C GLY A 64 -13.15 14.61 5.18
N GLY A 65 -13.71 13.50 5.67
CA GLY A 65 -15.11 13.38 6.08
C GLY A 65 -15.29 13.03 7.57
N PRO A 66 -16.52 13.20 8.10
CA PRO A 66 -16.82 12.87 9.50
C PRO A 66 -16.81 11.36 9.78
N GLN A 67 -16.77 10.53 8.73
CA GLN A 67 -16.81 9.06 8.80
C GLN A 67 -15.45 8.42 8.52
N ASP A 68 -14.37 9.19 8.46
CA ASP A 68 -13.03 8.68 8.10
C ASP A 68 -12.58 7.56 9.03
N ALA A 69 -12.87 7.68 10.34
CA ALA A 69 -12.53 6.69 11.34
C ALA A 69 -13.26 5.35 11.17
N ASP A 70 -14.40 5.36 10.46
CA ASP A 70 -15.25 4.19 10.27
C ASP A 70 -14.91 3.42 8.98
N GLN A 71 -14.18 4.04 8.06
CA GLN A 71 -13.82 3.43 6.78
C GLN A 71 -12.94 2.17 6.96
N PRO A 72 -13.35 1.00 6.43
CA PRO A 72 -12.51 -0.20 6.43
C PRO A 72 -11.21 0.01 5.64
N VAL A 73 -11.30 0.73 4.52
CA VAL A 73 -10.16 1.22 3.74
C VAL A 73 -10.27 2.75 3.62
N LEU A 74 -9.27 3.48 4.09
CA LEU A 74 -9.24 4.94 4.00
C LEU A 74 -8.10 5.40 3.09
N LEU A 75 -8.43 6.12 2.02
CA LEU A 75 -7.46 6.75 1.14
C LEU A 75 -7.06 8.11 1.71
N THR A 76 -5.77 8.34 1.91
CA THR A 76 -5.26 9.54 2.60
C THR A 76 -3.96 10.06 1.99
N LEU A 77 -3.69 11.35 2.18
CA LEU A 77 -2.39 11.98 1.89
C LEU A 77 -1.54 12.16 3.16
N GLU A 78 -2.15 11.95 4.31
CA GLU A 78 -1.58 12.28 5.61
C GLU A 78 -1.08 11.04 6.35
N ASP A 79 -0.18 11.29 7.30
CA ASP A 79 0.22 10.29 8.28
C ASP A 79 -0.87 10.11 9.35
N GLY A 80 -0.83 8.98 10.07
CA GLY A 80 -1.75 8.77 11.19
C GLY A 80 -3.23 8.70 10.81
N ALA A 81 -3.56 7.87 9.81
CA ALA A 81 -4.94 7.67 9.36
C ALA A 81 -5.90 7.38 10.53
N PRO A 82 -7.05 8.08 10.63
CA PRO A 82 -7.95 7.98 11.77
C PRO A 82 -8.71 6.65 11.86
N ASN A 83 -8.67 5.81 10.82
CA ASN A 83 -9.39 4.56 10.75
C ASN A 83 -8.74 3.41 11.55
N ARG A 84 -7.70 3.69 12.34
CA ARG A 84 -6.99 2.69 13.17
C ARG A 84 -6.56 1.49 12.32
N ALA A 85 -5.90 1.76 11.20
CA ALA A 85 -5.50 0.73 10.26
C ALA A 85 -4.52 -0.29 10.88
N ASP A 86 -4.76 -1.57 10.62
CA ASP A 86 -3.81 -2.64 10.92
C ASP A 86 -2.74 -2.74 9.83
N CYS A 87 -3.08 -2.31 8.61
CA CYS A 87 -2.22 -2.36 7.43
C CYS A 87 -2.07 -0.98 6.81
N LEU A 88 -0.84 -0.55 6.53
CA LEU A 88 -0.55 0.64 5.75
C LEU A 88 -0.15 0.20 4.34
N MET A 89 -0.81 0.69 3.31
CA MET A 89 -0.41 0.51 1.91
C MET A 89 -0.01 1.85 1.32
N THR A 90 1.16 1.93 0.69
CA THR A 90 1.64 3.15 0.05
C THR A 90 1.79 2.97 -1.45
N VAL A 91 1.41 4.02 -2.18
CA VAL A 91 1.47 4.10 -3.65
C VAL A 91 2.09 5.43 -4.07
N HIS A 92 2.49 5.54 -5.34
CA HIS A 92 3.02 6.78 -5.94
C HIS A 92 4.21 7.38 -5.16
N GLY A 93 5.02 6.53 -4.53
CA GLY A 93 6.18 6.96 -3.75
C GLY A 93 5.86 7.53 -2.37
N ALA A 94 4.66 7.32 -1.83
CA ALA A 94 4.31 7.78 -0.49
C ALA A 94 5.22 7.16 0.57
N ASP A 95 5.70 8.01 1.48
CA ASP A 95 6.79 7.66 2.38
C ASP A 95 6.35 6.78 3.55
N VAL A 96 7.30 6.00 4.10
CA VAL A 96 7.10 5.12 5.26
C VAL A 96 8.28 5.21 6.22
N THR A 97 7.98 5.32 7.51
CA THR A 97 8.98 5.30 8.59
C THR A 97 9.10 3.93 9.26
N ALA A 98 10.25 3.64 9.89
CA ALA A 98 10.42 2.42 10.69
C ALA A 98 9.42 2.33 11.86
N ALA A 99 9.02 3.47 12.42
CA ALA A 99 7.99 3.53 13.46
C ALA A 99 6.63 3.04 12.94
N GLU A 100 6.24 3.42 11.72
CA GLU A 100 5.02 2.92 11.10
C GLU A 100 5.11 1.42 10.80
N VAL A 101 6.27 0.93 10.35
CA VAL A 101 6.49 -0.52 10.17
C VAL A 101 6.30 -1.28 11.49
N ALA A 102 6.77 -0.73 12.60
CA ALA A 102 6.61 -1.34 13.92
C ALA A 102 5.17 -1.24 14.45
N ALA A 103 4.45 -0.17 14.12
CA ALA A 103 3.09 0.10 14.60
C ALA A 103 1.99 -0.68 13.89
N HIS A 104 2.21 -1.10 12.64
CA HIS A 104 1.24 -1.84 11.84
C HIS A 104 1.54 -3.34 11.83
N GLN A 105 0.53 -4.17 11.57
CA GLN A 105 0.70 -5.61 11.34
C GLN A 105 1.48 -5.85 10.04
N ARG A 106 1.25 -5.00 9.04
CA ARG A 106 1.93 -5.03 7.75
C ARG A 106 1.99 -3.64 7.15
N VAL A 107 3.11 -3.32 6.51
CA VAL A 107 3.19 -2.21 5.57
C VAL A 107 3.41 -2.79 4.19
N CYS A 108 2.66 -2.35 3.18
CA CYS A 108 2.85 -2.70 1.78
C CYS A 108 3.30 -1.45 1.02
N VAL A 109 4.42 -1.52 0.32
CA VAL A 109 4.91 -0.45 -0.56
C VAL A 109 4.80 -0.95 -1.99
N LEU A 110 3.93 -0.33 -2.79
CA LEU A 110 3.71 -0.73 -4.19
C LEU A 110 4.39 0.26 -5.14
N PHE A 111 5.12 -0.25 -6.13
CA PHE A 111 5.80 0.55 -7.15
C PHE A 111 5.90 -0.21 -8.49
N ASP A 112 5.88 0.55 -9.58
CA ASP A 112 5.80 0.04 -10.96
C ASP A 112 7.18 0.01 -11.63
N GLU A 113 7.50 -1.08 -12.33
CA GLU A 113 8.74 -1.23 -13.13
C GLU A 113 8.84 -0.15 -14.23
N HIS A 114 7.70 0.33 -14.75
CA HIS A 114 7.66 1.33 -15.80
C HIS A 114 7.79 2.76 -15.30
N ASP A 115 7.93 2.97 -13.98
CA ASP A 115 8.18 4.27 -13.36
C ASP A 115 9.58 4.29 -12.71
N PRO A 116 10.59 4.84 -13.42
CA PRO A 116 11.95 4.95 -12.89
C PRO A 116 12.04 5.77 -11.60
N VAL A 117 11.13 6.73 -11.40
CA VAL A 117 11.11 7.55 -10.18
C VAL A 117 10.61 6.72 -9.01
N ALA A 118 9.53 5.95 -9.21
CA ALA A 118 9.01 5.03 -8.18
C ALA A 118 10.05 3.95 -7.79
N LEU A 119 10.80 3.43 -8.76
CA LEU A 119 11.89 2.47 -8.51
C LEU A 119 13.01 3.08 -7.64
N ASP A 120 13.45 4.30 -7.93
CA ASP A 120 14.49 4.97 -7.16
C ASP A 120 14.01 5.29 -5.73
N GLN A 121 12.78 5.78 -5.60
CA GLN A 121 12.14 6.03 -4.31
C GLN A 121 12.03 4.75 -3.47
N ALA A 122 11.57 3.65 -4.05
CA ALA A 122 11.48 2.36 -3.36
C ALA A 122 12.84 1.85 -2.89
N ARG A 123 13.90 1.99 -3.72
CA ARG A 123 15.28 1.64 -3.34
C ARG A 123 15.80 2.53 -2.21
N GLY A 124 15.52 3.83 -2.25
CA GLY A 124 15.86 4.77 -1.19
C GLY A 124 15.19 4.40 0.13
N LEU A 125 13.88 4.16 0.09
CA LEU A 125 13.08 3.75 1.23
C LEU A 125 13.58 2.42 1.83
N TRP A 126 13.85 1.42 1.00
CA TRP A 126 14.42 0.14 1.45
C TRP A 126 15.71 0.33 2.24
N LYS A 127 16.65 1.12 1.71
CA LYS A 127 17.93 1.40 2.37
C LYS A 127 17.73 2.07 3.72
N ARG A 128 16.82 3.06 3.79
CA ARG A 128 16.52 3.79 5.03
C ARG A 128 15.88 2.88 6.07
N LEU A 129 14.83 2.14 5.72
CA LEU A 129 14.17 1.20 6.64
C LEU A 129 15.14 0.14 7.17
N LYS A 130 16.01 -0.39 6.31
CA LYS A 130 17.06 -1.32 6.73
C LYS A 130 18.05 -0.68 7.70
N SER A 131 18.49 0.55 7.43
CA SER A 131 19.37 1.30 8.32
C SER A 131 18.74 1.57 9.69
N ASP A 132 17.43 1.79 9.70
CA ASP A 132 16.64 2.05 10.91
C ASP A 132 16.23 0.75 11.64
N GLY A 133 16.66 -0.42 11.16
CA GLY A 133 16.42 -1.72 11.79
C GLY A 133 15.02 -2.31 11.57
N ALA A 134 14.24 -1.78 10.62
CA ALA A 134 12.93 -2.33 10.28
C ALA A 134 13.06 -3.58 9.40
N SER A 135 12.23 -4.59 9.65
CA SER A 135 12.13 -5.78 8.80
C SER A 135 11.49 -5.43 7.46
N ALA A 136 12.13 -5.79 6.36
CA ALA A 136 11.63 -5.57 5.01
C ALA A 136 11.75 -6.84 4.16
N GLN A 137 10.78 -7.04 3.25
CA GLN A 137 10.74 -8.12 2.27
C GLN A 137 10.47 -7.55 0.89
N TYR A 138 11.21 -8.01 -0.11
CA TYR A 138 11.07 -7.61 -1.50
C TYR A 138 10.42 -8.73 -2.30
N TRP A 139 9.30 -8.40 -2.93
CA TRP A 139 8.47 -9.29 -3.73
C TRP A 139 8.38 -8.77 -5.17
N SER A 140 8.53 -9.67 -6.13
CA SER A 140 8.41 -9.35 -7.56
C SER A 140 7.55 -10.39 -8.26
N GLU A 141 6.85 -9.94 -9.30
CA GLU A 141 5.99 -10.77 -10.12
C GLU A 141 6.57 -11.11 -11.50
N GLU A 142 7.89 -10.95 -11.69
CA GLU A 142 8.55 -11.11 -13.00
C GLU A 142 8.27 -12.48 -13.65
N SER A 143 8.11 -13.53 -12.84
CA SER A 143 7.83 -14.90 -13.28
C SER A 143 6.34 -15.19 -13.60
N GLY A 144 5.46 -14.19 -13.47
CA GLY A 144 4.00 -14.34 -13.56
C GLY A 144 3.33 -14.79 -12.25
N ARG A 145 4.11 -14.95 -11.18
CA ARG A 145 3.63 -15.18 -9.81
C ARG A 145 4.46 -14.35 -8.82
N TRP A 146 3.88 -14.04 -7.67
CA TRP A 146 4.57 -13.34 -6.60
C TRP A 146 5.67 -14.20 -5.97
N GLU A 147 6.91 -13.72 -6.03
CA GLU A 147 8.07 -14.38 -5.43
C GLU A 147 8.86 -13.43 -4.52
N LYS A 148 9.20 -13.90 -3.32
CA LYS A 148 10.12 -13.19 -2.43
C LYS A 148 11.53 -13.29 -3.01
N LYS A 149 12.11 -12.14 -3.38
CA LYS A 149 13.44 -12.03 -3.98
C LYS A 149 14.52 -11.64 -2.96
N ALA A 150 14.16 -10.92 -1.90
CA ALA A 150 15.07 -10.55 -0.81
C ALA A 150 14.34 -10.28 0.50
N GLU A 151 15.07 -10.32 1.62
CA GLU A 151 14.60 -9.90 2.95
C GLU A 151 15.78 -9.35 3.79
N THR A 152 15.46 -8.59 4.85
CA THR A 152 16.43 -7.99 5.78
C THR A 152 16.28 -8.50 7.20
#